data_AF-A0A368EMQ9-F1
#
_entry.id   AF-A0A368EMQ9-F1
#
_cell.length_a   1.000
_cell.length_b   1.000
_cell.length_c   1.000
_cell.angle_alpha   90.00
_cell.angle_beta   90.00
_cell.angle_gamma   90.00
#
_symmetry.space_group_name_H-M   'P 1'
#
loop_
_entity.id
_entity.type
_entity.pdbx_description
1 polymer ?
#
loop_
_entity_poly.entity_id
_entity_poly.type
_entity_poly.pdbx_seq_one_letter_code
_entity_poly.pdbx_strand_id
1 'polypeptide(L)'
;MSDSREARAEQRRQDGPNDEAVEEEIEIEFEEVVGEGAERLHRTLRATLVTGFLGGVEVGIGVLVYLGILYQTGDQLLAGLGFSIGLIALLLAHSELFTENFLLPIAALVAREGTWLDLAKLWGGTLLSNLLGGWLIMAIIVLAFPDWHPVLAETAEHFIEAPLTLEFAALAILGGAVITLMTRMQTGTESVPAKIAAAVAGGFVLAGFQLFHSILDSLFAFGAIISGAPITYLD
;
A
#
# COMPACT_ATOMS: atom_id res chain seq x y z
N MET A 1 -40.67 0.28 -41.13
CA MET A 1 -39.29 0.84 -41.23
C MET A 1 -39.14 2.23 -40.59
N SER A 2 -40.22 2.99 -40.36
CA SER A 2 -40.18 4.28 -39.63
C SER A 2 -40.09 4.08 -38.11
N ASP A 3 -40.94 3.21 -37.54
CA ASP A 3 -41.00 2.93 -36.09
C ASP A 3 -39.66 2.52 -35.46
N SER A 4 -38.86 1.73 -36.17
CA SER A 4 -37.55 1.27 -35.66
C SER A 4 -36.50 2.37 -35.60
N ARG A 5 -36.67 3.45 -36.38
CA ARG A 5 -35.76 4.60 -36.39
C ARG A 5 -36.16 5.62 -35.32
N GLU A 6 -37.46 5.80 -35.09
CA GLU A 6 -37.97 6.61 -33.98
C GLU A 6 -37.65 5.95 -32.63
N ALA A 7 -37.86 4.64 -32.46
CA ALA A 7 -37.47 3.92 -31.24
C ALA A 7 -35.97 4.02 -30.93
N ARG A 8 -35.09 3.93 -31.95
CA ARG A 8 -33.65 4.14 -31.77
C ARG A 8 -33.27 5.60 -31.49
N ALA A 9 -34.01 6.56 -32.02
CA ALA A 9 -33.77 7.97 -31.77
C ALA A 9 -34.27 8.41 -30.38
N GLU A 10 -35.29 7.73 -29.87
CA GLU A 10 -35.87 7.95 -28.55
C GLU A 10 -35.03 7.27 -27.45
N GLN A 11 -34.48 6.08 -27.73
CA GLN A 11 -33.46 5.43 -26.91
C GLN A 11 -32.20 6.29 -26.78
N ARG A 12 -31.67 6.82 -27.89
CA ARG A 12 -30.56 7.82 -27.88
C ARG A 12 -30.88 9.14 -27.16
N ARG A 13 -32.15 9.48 -26.97
CA ARG A 13 -32.56 10.65 -26.17
C ARG A 13 -32.73 10.31 -24.69
N GLN A 14 -33.00 9.05 -24.35
CA GLN A 14 -33.07 8.55 -22.97
C GLN A 14 -31.67 8.29 -22.40
N ASP A 15 -30.73 7.82 -23.21
CA ASP A 15 -29.37 7.46 -22.79
C ASP A 15 -28.43 8.68 -22.66
N GLY A 16 -28.92 9.90 -22.92
CA GLY A 16 -28.11 11.12 -22.84
C GLY A 16 -26.91 11.15 -23.82
N PRO A 17 -26.37 12.32 -24.16
CA PRO A 17 -25.24 12.41 -25.08
C PRO A 17 -23.89 11.93 -24.48
N ASN A 18 -23.87 11.39 -23.26
CA ASN A 18 -22.66 11.07 -22.50
C ASN A 18 -22.55 9.61 -22.02
N ASP A 19 -23.62 8.79 -22.02
CA ASP A 19 -23.52 7.47 -21.38
C ASP A 19 -22.62 6.51 -22.15
N GLU A 20 -22.68 6.46 -23.49
CA GLU A 20 -21.78 5.61 -24.30
C GLU A 20 -20.30 5.98 -24.16
N ALA A 21 -19.97 7.29 -24.08
CA ALA A 21 -18.59 7.75 -23.93
C ALA A 21 -18.03 7.51 -22.53
N VAL A 22 -18.88 7.65 -21.50
CA VAL A 22 -18.52 7.32 -20.12
C VAL A 22 -18.37 5.81 -19.95
N GLU A 23 -19.22 5.00 -20.59
CA GLU A 23 -19.14 3.54 -20.57
C GLU A 23 -17.87 3.03 -21.27
N GLU A 24 -17.49 3.62 -22.41
CA GLU A 24 -16.23 3.32 -23.11
C GLU A 24 -14.99 3.70 -22.27
N GLU A 25 -15.00 4.85 -21.60
CA GLU A 25 -13.90 5.28 -20.72
C GLU A 25 -13.75 4.35 -19.50
N ILE A 26 -14.87 3.91 -18.90
CA ILE A 26 -14.89 2.94 -17.80
C ILE A 26 -14.38 1.57 -18.25
N GLU A 27 -14.74 1.13 -19.46
CA GLU A 27 -14.31 -0.15 -20.01
C GLU A 27 -12.79 -0.16 -20.25
N ILE A 28 -12.22 0.94 -20.79
CA ILE A 28 -10.77 1.09 -20.96
C ILE A 28 -10.04 1.11 -19.61
N GLU A 29 -10.52 1.89 -18.62
CA GLU A 29 -9.92 1.91 -17.26
C GLU A 29 -9.95 0.51 -16.63
N PHE A 30 -11.02 -0.26 -16.86
CA PHE A 30 -11.14 -1.63 -16.36
C PHE A 30 -10.16 -2.59 -17.03
N GLU A 31 -9.99 -2.52 -18.36
CA GLU A 31 -9.03 -3.35 -19.10
C GLU A 31 -7.59 -3.05 -18.66
N GLU A 32 -7.23 -1.80 -18.44
CA GLU A 32 -5.90 -1.41 -17.94
C GLU A 32 -5.63 -1.98 -16.54
N VAL A 33 -6.60 -1.84 -15.63
CA VAL A 33 -6.52 -2.38 -14.25
C VAL A 33 -6.36 -3.91 -14.25
N VAL A 34 -7.12 -4.61 -15.10
CA VAL A 34 -7.03 -6.07 -15.24
C VAL A 34 -5.68 -6.47 -15.86
N GLY A 35 -5.22 -5.74 -16.88
CA GLY A 35 -3.94 -5.98 -17.55
C GLY A 35 -2.74 -5.86 -16.60
N GLU A 36 -2.65 -4.77 -15.84
CA GLU A 36 -1.57 -4.58 -14.85
C GLU A 36 -1.65 -5.65 -13.74
N GLY A 37 -2.86 -5.97 -13.28
CA GLY A 37 -3.08 -7.03 -12.30
C GLY A 37 -2.60 -8.40 -12.78
N ALA A 38 -2.88 -8.75 -14.04
CA ALA A 38 -2.45 -10.00 -14.65
C ALA A 38 -0.93 -10.07 -14.83
N GLU A 39 -0.28 -8.95 -15.17
CA GLU A 39 1.18 -8.86 -15.24
C GLU A 39 1.82 -9.14 -13.87
N ARG A 40 1.26 -8.55 -12.80
CA ARG A 40 1.73 -8.79 -11.43
C ARG A 40 1.54 -10.24 -10.99
N LEU A 41 0.38 -10.85 -11.28
CA LEU A 41 0.10 -12.25 -10.94
C LEU A 41 1.07 -13.24 -11.60
N HIS A 42 1.44 -12.99 -12.85
CA HIS A 42 2.32 -13.88 -13.63
C HIS A 42 3.81 -13.54 -13.51
N ARG A 43 4.17 -12.54 -12.71
CA ARG A 43 5.55 -12.16 -12.46
C ARG A 43 6.34 -13.33 -11.87
N THR A 44 7.59 -13.48 -12.29
CA THR A 44 8.43 -14.59 -11.80
C THR A 44 8.68 -14.45 -10.30
N LEU A 45 8.66 -15.57 -9.57
CA LEU A 45 8.93 -15.58 -8.12
C LEU A 45 10.24 -14.86 -7.77
N ARG A 46 11.30 -15.04 -8.56
CA ARG A 46 12.58 -14.33 -8.34
C ARG A 46 12.41 -12.82 -8.41
N ALA A 47 11.70 -12.31 -9.41
CA ALA A 47 11.44 -10.88 -9.52
C ALA A 47 10.65 -10.40 -8.31
N THR A 48 9.53 -11.06 -7.98
CA THR A 48 8.68 -10.75 -6.83
C THR A 48 9.45 -10.72 -5.50
N LEU A 49 10.34 -11.68 -5.26
CA LEU A 49 11.13 -11.72 -4.02
C LEU A 49 12.16 -10.57 -3.97
N VAL A 50 12.80 -10.24 -5.09
CA VAL A 50 13.81 -9.16 -5.14
C VAL A 50 13.14 -7.79 -5.00
N THR A 51 12.11 -7.51 -5.79
CA THR A 51 11.38 -6.24 -5.73
C THR A 51 10.59 -6.12 -4.43
N GLY A 52 10.11 -7.24 -3.86
CA GLY A 52 9.50 -7.27 -2.54
C GLY A 52 10.51 -6.97 -1.42
N PHE A 53 11.71 -7.53 -1.50
CA PHE A 53 12.76 -7.21 -0.53
C PHE A 53 13.12 -5.73 -0.55
N LEU A 54 13.28 -5.15 -1.74
CA LEU A 54 13.52 -3.72 -1.91
C LEU A 54 12.35 -2.87 -1.41
N GLY A 55 11.10 -3.28 -1.67
CA GLY A 55 9.91 -2.66 -1.09
C GLY A 55 9.96 -2.60 0.43
N GLY A 56 10.41 -3.67 1.09
CA GLY A 56 10.65 -3.68 2.54
C GLY A 56 11.72 -2.70 2.99
N VAL A 57 12.82 -2.61 2.24
CA VAL A 57 13.91 -1.67 2.49
C VAL A 57 13.42 -0.23 2.39
N GLU A 58 12.67 0.11 1.33
CA GLU A 58 12.15 1.46 1.08
C GLU A 58 11.16 1.90 2.14
N VAL A 59 10.24 1.02 2.56
CA VAL A 59 9.37 1.27 3.71
C VAL A 59 10.20 1.48 4.99
N GLY A 60 11.25 0.70 5.19
CA GLY A 60 12.21 0.89 6.29
C GLY A 60 12.91 2.25 6.26
N ILE A 61 13.25 2.78 5.09
CA ILE A 61 13.76 4.15 4.95
C ILE A 61 12.68 5.19 5.31
N GLY A 62 11.42 4.95 4.93
CA GLY A 62 10.29 5.74 5.41
C GLY A 62 10.21 5.76 6.95
N VAL A 63 10.35 4.59 7.59
CA VAL A 63 10.37 4.45 9.06
C VAL A 63 11.55 5.18 9.70
N LEU A 64 12.74 5.13 9.09
CA LEU A 64 13.91 5.89 9.55
C LEU A 64 13.59 7.39 9.66
N VAL A 65 12.99 7.96 8.61
CA VAL A 65 12.63 9.39 8.60
C VAL A 65 11.52 9.67 9.63
N TYR A 66 10.50 8.81 9.66
CA TYR A 66 9.40 8.93 10.61
C TYR A 66 9.91 8.98 12.06
N LEU A 67 10.75 8.02 12.47
CA LEU A 67 11.29 7.95 13.83
C LEU A 67 12.20 9.14 14.15
N GLY A 68 13.02 9.58 13.21
CA GLY A 68 13.87 10.75 13.40
C GLY A 68 13.06 12.02 13.63
N ILE A 69 12.01 12.25 12.84
CA ILE A 69 11.11 13.40 13.06
C ILE A 69 10.40 13.26 14.40
N LEU A 70 9.81 12.09 14.67
CA LEU A 70 9.05 11.86 15.89
C LEU A 70 9.91 12.05 17.15
N TYR A 71 11.16 11.57 17.14
CA TYR A 71 12.12 11.77 18.22
C TYR A 71 12.48 13.25 18.42
N GLN A 72 12.58 14.03 17.34
CA GLN A 72 12.90 15.46 17.41
C GLN A 72 11.72 16.34 17.81
N THR A 73 10.50 16.00 17.40
CA THR A 73 9.34 16.92 17.49
C THR A 73 8.22 16.40 18.39
N GLY A 74 8.10 15.08 18.57
CA GLY A 74 6.92 14.44 19.16
C GLY A 74 5.66 14.55 18.30
N ASP A 75 5.75 15.02 17.06
CA ASP A 75 4.60 15.29 16.19
C ASP A 75 4.37 14.16 15.19
N GLN A 76 3.28 13.41 15.40
CA GLN A 76 2.86 12.28 14.58
C GLN A 76 2.55 12.67 13.13
N LEU A 77 1.92 13.83 12.91
CA LEU A 77 1.54 14.28 11.57
C LEU A 77 2.78 14.67 10.76
N LEU A 78 3.75 15.34 11.39
CA LEU A 78 5.03 15.63 10.75
C LEU A 78 5.84 14.36 10.48
N ALA A 79 5.83 13.40 11.41
CA ALA A 79 6.47 12.11 11.22
C ALA A 79 5.85 11.35 10.04
N GLY A 80 4.51 11.34 9.94
CA GLY A 80 3.78 10.74 8.81
C GLY A 80 4.06 11.43 7.48
N LEU A 81 4.21 12.75 7.47
CA LEU A 81 4.66 13.46 6.27
C LEU A 81 6.07 13.00 5.86
N GLY A 82 6.98 12.82 6.81
CA GLY A 82 8.32 12.28 6.56
C GLY A 82 8.32 10.83 6.06
N PHE A 83 7.44 9.98 6.60
CA PHE A 83 7.28 8.59 6.19
C PHE A 83 7.01 8.45 4.68
N SER A 84 6.34 9.45 4.09
CA SER A 84 6.04 9.49 2.65
C SER A 84 7.26 9.32 1.75
N ILE A 85 8.47 9.64 2.23
CA ILE A 85 9.72 9.39 1.49
C ILE A 85 9.88 7.90 1.13
N GLY A 86 9.47 6.99 2.02
CA GLY A 86 9.50 5.55 1.74
C GLY A 86 8.56 5.16 0.60
N LEU A 87 7.33 5.69 0.58
CA LEU A 87 6.37 5.40 -0.49
C LEU A 87 6.75 6.06 -1.82
N ILE A 88 7.37 7.24 -1.79
CA ILE A 88 7.93 7.85 -3.01
C ILE A 88 9.05 6.98 -3.58
N ALA A 89 9.96 6.50 -2.72
CA ALA A 89 11.04 5.62 -3.14
C ALA A 89 10.49 4.33 -3.76
N LEU A 90 9.49 3.72 -3.11
CA LEU A 90 8.83 2.51 -3.59
C LEU A 90 8.19 2.70 -4.97
N LEU A 91 7.44 3.79 -5.14
CA LEU A 91 6.82 4.18 -6.40
C LEU A 91 7.85 4.34 -7.52
N LEU A 92 8.92 5.11 -7.27
CA LEU A 92 9.93 5.44 -8.30
C LEU A 92 10.89 4.27 -8.58
N ALA A 93 11.06 3.36 -7.62
CA ALA A 93 11.86 2.15 -7.78
C ALA A 93 11.08 1.01 -8.46
N HIS A 94 9.76 1.14 -8.61
CA HIS A 94 8.87 0.09 -9.09
C HIS A 94 8.97 -1.20 -8.25
N SER A 95 9.11 -1.03 -6.94
CA SER A 95 9.20 -2.12 -5.97
C SER A 95 7.83 -2.72 -5.68
N GLU A 96 7.82 -3.94 -5.15
CA GLU A 96 6.58 -4.66 -4.85
C GLU A 96 6.22 -4.50 -3.37
N LEU A 97 5.05 -3.91 -3.09
CA LEU A 97 4.50 -3.87 -1.74
C LEU A 97 3.32 -4.85 -1.62
N PHE A 98 3.34 -5.67 -0.57
CA PHE A 98 2.26 -6.60 -0.27
C PHE A 98 0.88 -5.92 -0.26
N THR A 99 0.75 -4.74 0.35
CA THR A 99 -0.53 -4.04 0.50
C THR A 99 -1.06 -3.39 -0.77
N GLU A 100 -0.22 -3.18 -1.79
CA GLU A 100 -0.66 -2.70 -3.11
C GLU A 100 -1.21 -3.85 -3.98
N ASN A 101 -0.88 -5.09 -3.62
CA ASN A 101 -1.27 -6.29 -4.37
C ASN A 101 -2.71 -6.78 -4.08
N PHE A 102 -3.56 -5.90 -3.54
CA PHE A 102 -4.97 -6.19 -3.30
C PHE A 102 -5.86 -5.67 -4.43
N LEU A 103 -5.69 -4.44 -4.92
CA LEU A 103 -6.60 -3.88 -5.92
C LEU A 103 -6.46 -4.57 -7.29
N LEU A 104 -5.30 -4.43 -7.91
CA LEU A 104 -5.07 -4.88 -9.30
C LEU A 104 -5.07 -6.41 -9.42
N PRO A 105 -4.37 -7.17 -8.56
CA PRO A 105 -4.36 -8.63 -8.67
C PRO A 105 -5.71 -9.28 -8.38
N ILE A 106 -6.53 -8.71 -7.48
CA ILE A 106 -7.90 -9.20 -7.26
C ILE A 106 -8.79 -8.87 -8.46
N ALA A 107 -8.66 -7.69 -9.05
CA ALA A 107 -9.41 -7.34 -10.27
C ALA A 107 -9.10 -8.33 -11.41
N ALA A 108 -7.81 -8.64 -11.64
CA ALA A 108 -7.39 -9.64 -12.61
C ALA A 108 -7.92 -11.06 -12.28
N LEU A 109 -7.89 -11.46 -11.01
CA LEU A 109 -8.44 -12.75 -10.58
C LEU A 109 -9.95 -12.85 -10.83
N VAL A 110 -10.71 -11.78 -10.54
CA VAL A 110 -12.17 -11.72 -10.80
C VAL A 110 -12.45 -11.76 -12.31
N ALA A 111 -11.60 -11.11 -13.12
CA ALA A 111 -11.63 -11.19 -14.58
C ALA A 111 -11.14 -12.54 -15.14
N ARG A 112 -10.70 -13.48 -14.29
CA ARG A 112 -10.18 -14.81 -14.63
C ARG A 112 -8.85 -14.79 -15.39
N GLU A 113 -8.06 -13.73 -15.23
CA GLU A 113 -6.71 -13.56 -15.78
C GLU A 113 -5.62 -14.07 -14.80
N GLY A 114 -5.95 -15.09 -14.00
CA GLY A 114 -5.01 -15.72 -13.06
C GLY A 114 -5.69 -16.71 -12.13
N THR A 115 -4.92 -17.35 -11.25
CA THR A 115 -5.43 -18.33 -10.29
C THR A 115 -5.24 -17.91 -8.84
N TRP A 116 -6.02 -18.50 -7.93
CA TRP A 116 -5.82 -18.35 -6.49
C TRP A 116 -4.42 -18.75 -6.03
N LEU A 117 -3.77 -19.69 -6.73
CA LEU A 117 -2.40 -20.10 -6.44
C LEU A 117 -1.40 -19.00 -6.83
N ASP A 118 -1.62 -18.29 -7.93
CA ASP A 118 -0.76 -17.19 -8.35
C ASP A 118 -0.89 -16.01 -7.39
N LEU A 119 -2.12 -15.70 -6.96
CA LEU A 119 -2.36 -14.71 -5.91
C LEU A 119 -1.65 -15.09 -4.60
N ALA A 120 -1.78 -16.34 -4.15
CA ALA A 120 -1.13 -16.81 -2.92
C ALA A 120 0.41 -16.75 -3.01
N LYS A 121 1.00 -17.08 -4.16
CA LYS A 121 2.45 -16.94 -4.39
C LYS A 121 2.90 -15.49 -4.38
N LEU A 122 2.14 -14.61 -5.04
CA LEU A 122 2.42 -13.17 -5.06
C LEU A 122 2.39 -12.63 -3.63
N TRP A 123 1.26 -12.80 -2.93
CA TRP A 123 1.08 -12.32 -1.55
C TRP A 123 2.10 -12.89 -0.57
N GLY A 124 2.29 -14.21 -0.57
CA GLY A 124 3.26 -14.85 0.32
C GLY A 124 4.69 -14.40 0.01
N GLY A 125 5.06 -14.32 -1.27
CA GLY A 125 6.38 -13.87 -1.71
C GLY A 125 6.65 -12.42 -1.33
N THR A 126 5.73 -11.50 -1.60
CA THR A 126 5.89 -10.08 -1.28
C THR A 126 5.85 -9.83 0.21
N LEU A 127 4.92 -10.44 0.95
CA LEU A 127 4.82 -10.27 2.40
C LEU A 127 6.13 -10.68 3.09
N LEU A 128 6.60 -11.91 2.84
CA LEU A 128 7.83 -12.40 3.46
C LEU A 128 9.04 -11.56 3.06
N SER A 129 9.14 -11.15 1.79
CA SER A 129 10.28 -10.36 1.33
C SER A 129 10.26 -8.94 1.88
N ASN A 130 9.09 -8.28 1.92
CA ASN A 130 8.92 -6.97 2.54
C ASN A 130 9.32 -7.01 4.01
N LEU A 131 8.84 -8.02 4.77
CA LEU A 131 9.19 -8.17 6.17
C LEU A 131 10.69 -8.41 6.37
N LEU A 132 11.33 -9.25 5.55
CA LEU A 132 12.77 -9.48 5.63
C LEU A 132 13.60 -8.23 5.31
N GLY A 133 13.23 -7.48 4.27
CA GLY A 133 13.90 -6.24 3.89
C GLY A 133 13.75 -5.16 4.96
N GLY A 134 12.52 -4.99 5.47
CA GLY A 134 12.23 -4.04 6.54
C GLY A 134 12.91 -4.43 7.85
N TRP A 135 12.90 -5.71 8.23
CA TRP A 135 13.59 -6.22 9.41
C TRP A 135 15.09 -5.88 9.38
N LEU A 136 15.75 -6.07 8.22
CA LEU A 136 17.17 -5.73 8.07
C LEU A 136 17.41 -4.23 8.29
N ILE A 137 16.57 -3.37 7.70
CA ILE A 137 16.69 -1.92 7.89
C ILE A 137 16.41 -1.53 9.35
N MET A 138 15.41 -2.12 9.99
CA MET A 138 15.15 -1.88 11.41
C MET A 138 16.32 -2.29 12.30
N ALA A 139 16.98 -3.42 12.02
CA ALA A 139 18.19 -3.81 12.74
C ALA A 139 19.32 -2.77 12.62
N ILE A 140 19.48 -2.19 11.42
CA ILE A 140 20.45 -1.12 11.19
C ILE A 140 20.05 0.17 11.93
N ILE A 141 18.78 0.56 11.89
CA ILE A 141 18.26 1.75 12.58
C ILE A 141 18.49 1.62 14.10
N VAL A 142 18.12 0.49 14.69
CA VAL A 142 18.27 0.21 16.12
C VAL A 142 19.75 0.27 16.53
N LEU A 143 20.66 -0.26 15.71
CA LEU A 143 22.10 -0.19 15.96
C LEU A 143 22.64 1.26 15.84
N ALA A 144 22.16 2.01 14.86
CA ALA A 144 22.66 3.35 14.54
C ALA A 144 22.14 4.43 15.51
N PHE A 145 20.93 4.27 16.04
CA PHE A 145 20.24 5.28 16.84
C PHE A 145 19.74 4.72 18.18
N PRO A 146 20.64 4.43 19.14
CA PRO A 146 20.27 3.92 20.46
C PRO A 146 19.31 4.86 21.22
N ASP A 147 19.45 6.18 21.03
CA ASP A 147 18.61 7.16 21.71
C ASP A 147 17.13 7.13 21.25
N TRP A 148 16.84 6.51 20.10
CA TRP A 148 15.47 6.41 19.57
C TRP A 148 14.70 5.21 20.12
N HIS A 149 15.36 4.30 20.85
CA HIS A 149 14.75 3.07 21.35
C HIS A 149 13.46 3.30 22.17
N PRO A 150 13.37 4.31 23.07
CA PRO A 150 12.14 4.56 23.80
C PRO A 150 10.97 4.96 22.89
N VAL A 151 11.20 5.85 21.92
CA VAL A 151 10.17 6.30 20.96
C VAL A 151 9.72 5.13 20.08
N LEU A 152 10.65 4.29 19.67
CA LEU A 152 10.36 3.08 18.88
C LEU A 152 9.52 2.07 19.67
N ALA A 153 9.85 1.84 20.95
CA ALA A 153 9.08 0.95 21.81
C ALA A 153 7.65 1.48 22.02
N GLU A 154 7.49 2.75 22.38
CA GLU A 154 6.18 3.40 22.55
C GLU A 154 5.34 3.35 21.26
N THR A 155 5.98 3.58 20.10
CA THR A 155 5.30 3.48 18.81
C THR A 155 4.84 2.05 18.52
N ALA A 156 5.65 1.05 18.85
CA ALA A 156 5.31 -0.36 18.64
C ALA A 156 4.20 -0.85 19.58
N GLU A 157 4.22 -0.44 20.86
CA GLU A 157 3.21 -0.76 21.87
C GLU A 157 1.81 -0.32 21.41
N HIS A 158 1.68 0.84 20.75
CA HIS A 158 0.42 1.31 20.18
C HIS A 158 -0.27 0.28 19.27
N PHE A 159 0.51 -0.46 18.46
CA PHE A 159 -0.03 -1.43 17.51
C PHE A 159 -0.16 -2.83 18.11
N ILE A 160 0.80 -3.24 18.95
CA ILE A 160 0.85 -4.59 19.53
C ILE A 160 -0.18 -4.75 20.66
N GLU A 161 -0.32 -3.76 21.53
CA GLU A 161 -1.25 -3.84 22.66
C GLU A 161 -2.70 -3.54 22.27
N ALA A 162 -2.94 -3.17 21.01
CA ALA A 162 -4.26 -2.83 20.51
C ALA A 162 -5.21 -4.05 20.57
N PRO A 163 -6.32 -3.97 21.33
CA PRO A 163 -7.23 -5.10 21.45
C PRO A 163 -8.00 -5.32 20.15
N LEU A 164 -8.27 -6.59 19.81
CA LEU A 164 -9.06 -7.02 18.65
C LEU A 164 -10.54 -6.60 18.76
N THR A 165 -10.77 -5.32 18.55
CA THR A 165 -12.05 -4.62 18.67
C THR A 165 -12.57 -4.18 17.31
N LEU A 166 -13.79 -3.64 17.28
CA LEU A 166 -14.31 -3.00 16.06
C LEU A 166 -13.47 -1.80 15.64
N GLU A 167 -12.86 -1.09 16.60
CA GLU A 167 -11.95 0.01 16.33
C GLU A 167 -10.69 -0.47 15.62
N PHE A 168 -10.04 -1.53 16.12
CA PHE A 168 -8.93 -2.19 15.43
C PHE A 168 -9.29 -2.54 13.99
N ALA A 169 -10.46 -3.18 13.79
CA ALA A 169 -10.92 -3.57 12.46
C ALA A 169 -11.15 -2.34 11.56
N ALA A 170 -11.73 -1.26 12.09
CA ALA A 170 -11.95 -0.03 11.36
C ALA A 170 -10.63 0.64 10.97
N LEU A 171 -9.64 0.71 11.87
CA LEU A 171 -8.31 1.26 11.58
C LEU A 171 -7.58 0.45 10.50
N ALA A 172 -7.65 -0.88 10.55
CA ALA A 172 -7.06 -1.75 9.55
C ALA A 172 -7.74 -1.61 8.18
N ILE A 173 -9.09 -1.52 8.16
CA ILE A 173 -9.85 -1.26 6.93
C ILE A 173 -9.48 0.10 6.35
N LEU A 174 -9.36 1.14 7.18
CA LEU A 174 -8.95 2.47 6.74
C LEU A 174 -7.51 2.46 6.20
N GLY A 175 -6.58 1.77 6.86
CA GLY A 175 -5.21 1.59 6.37
C GLY A 175 -5.17 0.93 4.98
N GLY A 176 -5.92 -0.16 4.80
CA GLY A 176 -6.07 -0.82 3.50
C GLY A 176 -6.75 0.07 2.45
N ALA A 177 -7.77 0.83 2.83
CA ALA A 177 -8.48 1.75 1.94
C ALA A 177 -7.58 2.89 1.46
N VAL A 178 -6.71 3.43 2.32
CA VAL A 178 -5.74 4.49 1.96
C VAL A 178 -4.74 3.98 0.92
N ILE A 179 -4.15 2.80 1.13
CA ILE A 179 -3.23 2.21 0.14
C ILE A 179 -3.94 1.85 -1.18
N THR A 180 -5.17 1.33 -1.09
CA THR A 180 -5.99 1.02 -2.28
C THR A 180 -6.28 2.29 -3.08
N LEU A 181 -6.69 3.37 -2.41
CA LEU A 181 -6.95 4.67 -3.04
C LEU A 181 -5.68 5.26 -3.64
N MET A 182 -4.56 5.20 -2.92
CA MET A 182 -3.26 5.65 -3.45
C MET A 182 -2.90 4.91 -4.73
N THR A 183 -3.00 3.57 -4.73
CA THR A 183 -2.73 2.74 -5.91
C THR A 183 -3.64 3.16 -7.07
N ARG A 184 -4.94 3.31 -6.81
CA ARG A 184 -5.91 3.76 -7.82
C ARG A 184 -5.59 5.14 -8.38
N MET A 185 -5.21 6.09 -7.53
CA MET A 185 -4.81 7.43 -7.95
C MET A 185 -3.55 7.40 -8.81
N GLN A 186 -2.62 6.50 -8.52
CA GLN A 186 -1.38 6.34 -9.29
C GLN A 186 -1.60 5.64 -10.63
N THR A 187 -2.55 4.70 -10.72
CA THR A 187 -2.92 4.06 -11.99
C THR A 187 -3.78 4.98 -12.86
N GLY A 188 -4.63 5.82 -12.25
CA GLY A 188 -5.50 6.75 -12.98
C GLY A 188 -4.82 7.98 -13.58
N THR A 189 -3.49 8.02 -13.66
CA THR A 189 -2.75 9.16 -14.24
C THR A 189 -1.39 8.75 -14.76
N GLU A 190 -0.90 9.38 -15.83
CA GLU A 190 0.49 9.21 -16.32
C GLU A 190 1.47 10.26 -15.75
N SER A 191 0.96 11.23 -14.98
CA SER A 191 1.77 12.32 -14.43
C SER A 191 2.59 11.87 -13.22
N VAL A 192 3.91 11.76 -13.37
CA VAL A 192 4.83 11.43 -12.26
C VAL A 192 4.64 12.35 -11.04
N PRO A 193 4.54 13.69 -11.18
CA PRO A 193 4.23 14.56 -10.03
C PRO A 193 2.90 14.22 -9.34
N ALA A 194 1.86 13.80 -10.08
CA ALA A 194 0.59 13.40 -9.49
C ALA A 194 0.72 12.07 -8.74
N LYS A 195 1.47 11.09 -9.28
CA LYS A 195 1.77 9.82 -8.58
C LYS A 195 2.54 10.07 -7.27
N ILE A 196 3.51 10.97 -7.29
CA ILE A 196 4.26 11.40 -6.10
C ILE A 196 3.32 12.08 -5.09
N ALA A 197 2.43 12.98 -5.54
CA ALA A 197 1.45 13.61 -4.66
C ALA A 197 0.51 12.59 -4.00
N ALA A 198 0.08 11.57 -4.74
CA ALA A 198 -0.69 10.45 -4.20
C ALA A 198 0.10 9.65 -3.16
N ALA A 199 1.38 9.38 -3.41
CA ALA A 199 2.26 8.70 -2.45
C ALA A 199 2.45 9.52 -1.16
N VAL A 200 2.60 10.84 -1.28
CA VAL A 200 2.67 11.75 -0.12
C VAL A 200 1.36 11.76 0.67
N ALA A 201 0.23 11.87 -0.02
CA ALA A 201 -1.08 11.85 0.64
C ALA A 201 -1.32 10.51 1.35
N GLY A 202 -1.02 9.40 0.68
CA GLY A 202 -1.13 8.05 1.23
C GLY A 202 -0.24 7.85 2.45
N GLY A 203 1.05 8.19 2.35
CA GLY A 203 2.02 8.06 3.45
C GLY A 203 1.68 8.93 4.65
N PHE A 204 1.30 10.19 4.40
CA PHE A 204 0.86 11.12 5.43
C PHE A 204 -0.37 10.59 6.19
N VAL A 205 -1.41 10.17 5.48
CA VAL A 205 -2.63 9.67 6.13
C VAL A 205 -2.34 8.37 6.86
N LEU A 206 -1.63 7.44 6.22
CA LEU A 206 -1.34 6.12 6.78
C LEU A 206 -0.55 6.21 8.09
N ALA A 207 0.63 6.84 8.04
CA ALA A 207 1.53 6.89 9.20
C ALA A 207 1.18 8.02 10.16
N GLY A 208 0.72 9.17 9.66
CA GLY A 208 0.43 10.34 10.50
C GLY A 208 -0.82 10.16 11.37
N PHE A 209 -1.79 9.38 10.91
CA PHE A 209 -2.98 9.02 11.69
C PHE A 209 -2.85 7.64 12.37
N GLN A 210 -1.66 7.03 12.31
CA GLN A 210 -1.36 5.74 12.94
C GLN A 210 -2.38 4.64 12.55
N LEU A 211 -2.74 4.58 11.27
CA LEU A 211 -3.64 3.54 10.76
C LEU A 211 -2.92 2.19 10.74
N PHE A 212 -3.68 1.12 10.94
CA PHE A 212 -3.11 -0.22 11.10
C PHE A 212 -2.74 -0.77 9.72
N HIS A 213 -1.45 -1.02 9.52
CA HIS A 213 -0.89 -1.46 8.27
C HIS A 213 0.16 -2.55 8.48
N SER A 214 -0.19 -3.76 8.01
CA SER A 214 0.62 -5.00 8.12
C SER A 214 2.14 -4.83 8.07
N ILE A 215 2.70 -4.21 7.01
CA ILE A 215 4.15 -4.03 6.87
C ILE A 215 4.71 -3.00 7.86
N LEU A 216 4.17 -1.77 7.87
CA LEU A 216 4.63 -0.68 8.72
C LEU A 216 4.63 -1.06 10.21
N ASP A 217 3.52 -1.57 10.71
CA ASP A 217 3.35 -1.94 12.12
C ASP A 217 4.35 -3.06 12.51
N SER A 218 4.55 -4.04 11.60
CA SER A 218 5.53 -5.10 11.80
C SER A 218 6.96 -4.56 11.89
N LEU A 219 7.30 -3.50 11.16
CA LEU A 219 8.63 -2.89 11.24
C LEU A 219 8.85 -2.22 12.61
N PHE A 220 7.84 -1.51 13.13
CA PHE A 220 7.91 -0.98 14.50
C PHE A 220 8.08 -2.10 15.53
N ALA A 221 7.30 -3.19 15.41
CA ALA A 221 7.42 -4.36 16.26
C ALA A 221 8.83 -4.99 16.19
N PHE A 222 9.37 -5.22 14.99
CA PHE A 222 10.74 -5.72 14.83
C PHE A 222 11.77 -4.80 15.46
N GLY A 223 11.65 -3.50 15.24
CA GLY A 223 12.53 -2.51 15.84
C GLY A 223 12.51 -2.56 17.37
N ALA A 224 11.33 -2.64 17.99
CA ALA A 224 11.18 -2.74 19.43
C ALA A 224 11.75 -4.05 20.00
N ILE A 225 11.51 -5.19 19.32
CA ILE A 225 12.11 -6.48 19.71
C ILE A 225 13.64 -6.40 19.66
N ILE A 226 14.21 -5.84 18.59
CA ILE A 226 15.67 -5.75 18.41
C ILE A 226 16.30 -4.77 19.40
N SER A 227 15.59 -3.69 19.80
CA SER A 227 16.07 -2.74 20.81
C SER A 227 16.06 -3.29 22.23
N GLY A 228 15.41 -4.44 22.45
CA GLY A 228 15.29 -5.07 23.76
C GLY A 228 14.10 -4.56 24.59
N ALA A 229 13.09 -3.97 23.93
CA ALA A 229 11.80 -3.71 24.57
C ALA A 229 11.18 -5.03 25.07
N PRO A 230 10.29 -5.00 26.10
CA PRO A 230 9.64 -6.19 26.64
C PRO A 230 8.51 -6.72 25.72
N ILE A 231 8.78 -6.77 24.41
CA ILE A 231 7.91 -7.25 23.34
C ILE A 231 8.59 -8.47 22.71
N THR A 232 7.81 -9.46 22.28
CA THR A 232 8.29 -10.69 21.67
C THR A 232 7.62 -10.95 20.32
N TYR A 233 8.17 -11.88 19.53
CA TYR A 233 7.53 -12.32 18.27
C TYR A 233 6.21 -13.10 18.47
N LEU A 234 5.78 -13.32 19.71
CA LEU A 234 4.52 -14.00 20.03
C LEU A 234 3.38 -13.01 20.31
N ASP A 235 3.71 -11.73 20.48
CA ASP A 235 2.76 -10.63 20.68
C ASP A 235 2.30 -10.08 19.31
#